data_AF-A0A0R1U3H4-F1
#
_entry.id   AF-A0A0R1U3H4-F1
#
_cell.length_a   1.000
_cell.length_b   1.000
_cell.length_c   1.000
_cell.angle_alpha   90.00
_cell.angle_beta   90.00
_cell.angle_gamma   90.00
#
_symmetry.space_group_name_H-M   'P 1'
#
loop_
_entity.id
_entity.type
_entity.pdbx_description
1 polymer ?
#
loop_
_entity_poly.entity_id
_entity_poly.type
_entity_poly.pdbx_seq_one_letter_code
_entity_poly.pdbx_strand_id
1 'polypeptide(L)'
;MTKLQSAQSNTISAAARRMLADFKYFNLPNFVPITARMINRIRTQFQAGENVVEEGLIDTGHLATEPIKVNGVAGMKITSPHTDDAGPVIVNVHGGGFIMGTARERTALLAAAETNLPVYSVEYTLAPEGQAPLVVQEVLDFYRGVRAVVGDRPIVMSGSSAGSGIAAAVVQQAHNLQEPLPVAMILFCPALDISGDGDSAIFNEKRDVGSAKMALRLAERYIGDNNPRDPLVSPMYGEVGAWFPPTFMSTGTRDLMLSNVARFSDKLRAAGVEYTAIIKEGMWHGFNWEPQLEEAVTTRRAAWQFIQQHTEAGN
;
A
#
# COMPACT_ATOMS: atom_id res chain seq x y z
N MET A 1 13.55 -19.30 3.28
CA MET A 1 12.79 -18.77 4.42
C MET A 1 13.07 -19.66 5.62
N THR A 2 13.15 -19.08 6.81
CA THR A 2 13.31 -19.80 8.07
C THR A 2 12.01 -20.54 8.38
N LYS A 3 12.09 -21.86 8.54
CA LYS A 3 10.92 -22.68 8.90
C LYS A 3 10.33 -22.23 10.22
N LEU A 4 9.00 -22.28 10.32
CA LEU A 4 8.30 -22.02 11.57
C LEU A 4 8.69 -23.05 12.64
N GLN A 5 9.00 -22.57 13.84
CA GLN A 5 9.06 -23.41 15.03
C GLN A 5 7.65 -23.68 15.57
N SER A 6 7.49 -24.71 16.41
CA SER A 6 6.19 -25.07 16.99
C SER A 6 5.55 -23.89 17.76
N ALA A 7 6.35 -23.17 18.55
CA ALA A 7 5.87 -22.00 19.29
C ALA A 7 5.32 -20.90 18.36
N GLN A 8 5.95 -20.68 17.20
CA GLN A 8 5.49 -19.71 16.21
C GLN A 8 4.26 -20.21 15.44
N SER A 9 4.17 -21.52 15.22
CA SER A 9 3.02 -22.13 14.55
C SER A 9 1.74 -22.08 15.39
N ASN A 10 1.87 -22.06 16.71
CA ASN A 10 0.73 -22.09 17.63
C ASN A 10 0.00 -20.74 17.75
N THR A 11 0.59 -19.65 17.24
CA THR A 11 0.05 -18.28 17.38
C THR A 11 -0.61 -17.74 16.11
N ILE A 12 -0.65 -18.54 15.04
CA ILE A 12 -1.23 -18.15 13.74
C ILE A 12 -2.18 -19.21 13.19
N SER A 13 -3.05 -18.79 12.27
CA SER A 13 -4.05 -19.67 11.67
C SER A 13 -3.41 -20.84 10.91
N ALA A 14 -4.18 -21.92 10.74
CA ALA A 14 -3.74 -23.05 9.91
C ALA A 14 -3.50 -22.63 8.45
N ALA A 15 -4.30 -21.69 7.94
CA ALA A 15 -4.13 -21.11 6.61
C ALA A 15 -2.80 -20.35 6.50
N ALA A 16 -2.49 -19.46 7.45
CA ALA A 16 -1.23 -18.73 7.49
C ALA A 16 -0.01 -19.66 7.51
N ARG A 17 -0.06 -20.72 8.33
CA ARG A 17 1.02 -21.74 8.38
C ARG A 17 1.26 -22.40 7.03
N ARG A 18 0.17 -22.78 6.35
CA ARG A 18 0.25 -23.43 5.03
C ARG A 18 0.86 -22.48 4.01
N MET A 19 0.40 -21.24 3.95
CA MET A 19 0.94 -20.24 3.02
C MET A 19 2.43 -19.97 3.26
N LEU A 20 2.83 -19.79 4.53
CA LEU A 20 4.24 -19.65 4.93
C LEU A 20 5.10 -20.86 4.55
N ALA A 21 4.55 -22.08 4.58
CA ALA A 21 5.26 -23.27 4.13
C ALA A 21 5.42 -23.33 2.60
N ASP A 22 4.47 -22.79 1.85
CA ASP A 22 4.43 -22.81 0.39
C ASP A 22 5.25 -21.66 -0.25
N PHE A 23 5.51 -20.57 0.49
CA PHE A 23 6.30 -19.46 -0.02
C PHE A 23 7.74 -19.85 -0.34
N LYS A 24 8.12 -19.63 -1.59
CA LYS A 24 9.51 -19.77 -2.06
C LYS A 24 10.26 -18.47 -1.81
N TYR A 25 11.23 -18.53 -0.91
CA TYR A 25 12.09 -17.38 -0.63
C TYR A 25 12.89 -17.01 -1.86
N PHE A 26 12.60 -15.83 -2.40
CA PHE A 26 13.28 -15.31 -3.56
C PHE A 26 14.35 -14.30 -3.13
N ASN A 27 15.58 -14.53 -3.58
CA ASN A 27 16.69 -13.62 -3.39
C ASN A 27 17.65 -13.73 -4.57
N LEU A 28 17.91 -12.61 -5.24
CA LEU A 28 18.86 -12.54 -6.33
C LEU A 28 20.24 -12.10 -5.81
N PRO A 29 21.35 -12.77 -6.18
CA PRO A 29 22.67 -12.37 -5.72
C PRO A 29 23.01 -10.91 -6.07
N ASN A 30 23.72 -10.22 -5.18
CA ASN A 30 24.02 -8.79 -5.31
C ASN A 30 24.81 -8.45 -6.59
N PHE A 31 25.64 -9.37 -7.09
CA PHE A 31 26.42 -9.17 -8.31
C PHE A 31 25.59 -9.26 -9.61
N VAL A 32 24.35 -9.73 -9.56
CA VAL A 32 23.49 -9.81 -10.74
C VAL A 32 22.80 -8.46 -10.95
N PRO A 33 23.04 -7.75 -12.08
CA PRO A 33 22.43 -6.45 -12.32
C PRO A 33 20.92 -6.57 -12.62
N ILE A 34 20.13 -5.64 -12.09
CA ILE A 34 18.69 -5.53 -12.40
C ILE A 34 18.57 -4.77 -13.72
N THR A 35 18.41 -5.47 -14.84
CA THR A 35 18.29 -4.85 -16.17
C THR A 35 16.84 -4.51 -16.51
N ALA A 36 16.61 -3.62 -17.49
CA ALA A 36 15.26 -3.33 -18.00
C ALA A 36 14.54 -4.61 -18.48
N ARG A 37 15.26 -5.52 -19.13
CA ARG A 37 14.71 -6.83 -19.55
C ARG A 37 14.26 -7.68 -18.36
N MET A 38 15.01 -7.64 -17.25
CA MET A 38 14.62 -8.34 -16.02
C MET A 38 13.38 -7.71 -15.39
N ILE A 39 13.30 -6.38 -15.32
CA ILE A 39 12.13 -5.65 -14.80
C ILE A 39 10.89 -6.00 -15.62
N ASN A 40 10.98 -5.97 -16.95
CA ASN A 40 9.85 -6.35 -17.81
C ASN A 40 9.40 -7.79 -17.57
N ARG A 41 10.34 -8.73 -17.38
CA ARG A 41 10.00 -10.10 -17.02
C ARG A 41 9.31 -10.19 -15.66
N ILE A 42 9.79 -9.46 -14.65
CA ILE A 42 9.18 -9.40 -13.31
C ILE A 42 7.74 -8.88 -13.43
N ARG A 43 7.52 -7.76 -14.13
CA ARG A 43 6.19 -7.18 -14.38
C ARG A 43 5.25 -8.20 -15.02
N THR A 44 5.67 -8.85 -16.12
CA THR A 44 4.84 -9.84 -16.80
C THR A 44 4.50 -11.04 -15.91
N GLN A 45 5.48 -11.57 -15.17
CA GLN A 45 5.26 -12.73 -14.31
C GLN A 45 4.39 -12.39 -13.09
N PHE A 46 4.61 -11.21 -12.49
CA PHE A 46 3.81 -10.71 -11.39
C PHE A 46 2.35 -10.53 -11.84
N GLN A 47 2.10 -9.77 -12.91
CA GLN A 47 0.74 -9.52 -13.37
C GLN A 47 0.02 -10.79 -13.82
N ALA A 48 0.72 -11.75 -14.45
CA ALA A 48 0.11 -13.03 -14.80
C ALA A 48 -0.36 -13.83 -13.57
N GLY A 49 0.37 -13.73 -12.44
CA GLY A 49 -0.04 -14.32 -11.17
C GLY A 49 -1.20 -13.57 -10.51
N GLU A 50 -1.15 -12.24 -10.53
CA GLU A 50 -2.20 -11.39 -9.94
C GLU A 50 -3.53 -11.49 -10.69
N ASN A 51 -3.52 -11.52 -12.02
CA ASN A 51 -4.73 -11.58 -12.86
C ASN A 51 -5.68 -12.71 -12.42
N VAL A 52 -5.17 -13.88 -12.05
CA VAL A 52 -6.02 -15.01 -11.62
C VAL A 52 -6.81 -14.66 -10.35
N VAL A 53 -6.17 -13.98 -9.41
CA VAL A 53 -6.81 -13.59 -8.15
C VAL A 53 -7.68 -12.35 -8.34
N GLU A 54 -7.22 -11.38 -9.12
CA GLU A 54 -7.97 -10.16 -9.44
C GLU A 54 -9.29 -10.48 -10.18
N GLU A 55 -9.26 -11.32 -11.21
CA GLU A 55 -10.49 -11.77 -11.89
C GLU A 55 -11.41 -12.54 -10.93
N GLY A 56 -10.85 -13.42 -10.09
CA GLY A 56 -11.64 -14.11 -9.06
C GLY A 56 -12.32 -13.15 -8.07
N LEU A 57 -11.65 -12.07 -7.67
CA LEU A 57 -12.23 -11.04 -6.80
C LEU A 57 -13.32 -10.22 -7.50
N ILE A 58 -13.12 -9.89 -8.78
CA ILE A 58 -14.11 -9.19 -9.59
C ILE A 58 -15.36 -10.05 -9.74
N ASP A 59 -15.20 -11.32 -10.11
CA ASP A 59 -16.31 -12.24 -10.31
C ASP A 59 -17.10 -12.48 -9.02
N THR A 60 -16.40 -12.77 -7.92
CA THR A 60 -17.04 -13.08 -6.63
C THR A 60 -17.64 -11.87 -5.94
N GLY A 61 -17.03 -10.69 -6.09
CA GLY A 61 -17.56 -9.42 -5.59
C GLY A 61 -18.57 -8.75 -6.52
N HIS A 62 -18.79 -9.33 -7.72
CA HIS A 62 -19.57 -8.72 -8.80
C HIS A 62 -19.14 -7.27 -9.10
N LEU A 63 -17.83 -7.03 -9.07
CA LEU A 63 -17.26 -5.69 -9.18
C LEU A 63 -17.31 -5.21 -10.64
N ALA A 64 -17.65 -3.93 -10.82
CA ALA A 64 -17.40 -3.24 -12.07
C ALA A 64 -16.04 -2.53 -11.99
N THR A 65 -15.21 -2.70 -13.01
CA THR A 65 -13.91 -2.02 -13.17
C THR A 65 -13.94 -1.17 -14.44
N GLU A 66 -13.94 0.14 -14.30
CA GLU A 66 -14.01 1.11 -15.39
C GLU A 66 -12.68 1.87 -15.52
N PRO A 67 -11.96 1.76 -16.65
CA PRO A 67 -10.80 2.62 -16.89
C PRO A 67 -11.22 4.08 -16.95
N ILE A 68 -10.54 4.93 -16.20
CA ILE A 68 -10.81 6.36 -16.14
C ILE A 68 -9.55 7.16 -16.43
N LYS A 69 -9.73 8.44 -16.78
CA LYS A 69 -8.65 9.42 -16.86
C LYS A 69 -9.11 10.72 -16.21
N VAL A 70 -8.50 11.07 -15.08
CA VAL A 70 -8.84 12.29 -14.33
C VAL A 70 -7.60 13.17 -14.24
N ASN A 71 -7.77 14.46 -14.54
CA ASN A 71 -6.67 15.43 -14.59
C ASN A 71 -5.44 14.94 -15.40
N GLY A 72 -5.68 14.24 -16.51
CA GLY A 72 -4.62 13.72 -17.37
C GLY A 72 -3.98 12.39 -16.93
N VAL A 73 -4.31 11.87 -15.75
CA VAL A 73 -3.73 10.65 -15.17
C VAL A 73 -4.69 9.48 -15.29
N ALA A 74 -4.18 8.33 -15.73
CA ALA A 74 -4.97 7.12 -15.88
C ALA A 74 -5.24 6.45 -14.52
N GLY A 75 -6.34 5.71 -14.45
CA GLY A 75 -6.66 4.87 -13.31
C GLY A 75 -7.86 3.97 -13.57
N MET A 76 -8.39 3.41 -12.50
CA MET A 76 -9.55 2.52 -12.50
C MET A 76 -10.56 3.01 -11.47
N LYS A 77 -11.82 3.17 -11.87
CA LYS A 77 -12.95 3.25 -10.93
C LYS A 77 -13.46 1.85 -10.68
N ILE A 78 -13.57 1.46 -9.42
CA ILE A 78 -14.02 0.14 -8.98
C ILE A 78 -15.24 0.32 -8.08
N THR A 79 -16.32 -0.41 -8.38
CA THR A 79 -17.59 -0.34 -7.65
C THR A 79 -18.19 -1.73 -7.48
N SER A 80 -18.84 -2.01 -6.36
CA SER A 80 -19.69 -3.18 -6.16
C SER A 80 -21.15 -2.89 -6.57
N PRO A 81 -22.03 -3.92 -6.68
CA PRO A 81 -23.47 -3.71 -6.95
C PRO A 81 -24.21 -2.95 -5.85
N HIS A 82 -23.59 -2.81 -4.67
CA HIS A 82 -24.15 -2.14 -3.50
C HIS A 82 -23.44 -0.82 -3.21
N THR A 83 -22.67 -0.30 -4.16
CA THR A 83 -21.86 0.92 -3.97
C THR A 83 -22.72 2.07 -3.49
N ASP A 84 -22.29 2.70 -2.40
CA ASP A 84 -22.85 3.97 -1.93
C ASP A 84 -22.25 5.14 -2.72
N ASP A 85 -22.97 5.57 -3.75
CA ASP A 85 -22.58 6.71 -4.58
C ASP A 85 -22.70 8.07 -3.86
N ALA A 86 -23.30 8.12 -2.66
CA ALA A 86 -23.35 9.33 -1.83
C ALA A 86 -22.29 9.35 -0.71
N GLY A 87 -21.77 8.18 -0.34
CA GLY A 87 -20.81 8.00 0.75
C GLY A 87 -19.39 8.54 0.46
N PRO A 88 -18.42 8.31 1.35
CA PRO A 88 -17.02 8.65 1.11
C PRO A 88 -16.45 7.87 -0.08
N VAL A 89 -15.33 8.35 -0.63
CA VAL A 89 -14.60 7.65 -1.71
C VAL A 89 -13.20 7.28 -1.25
N ILE A 90 -12.66 6.19 -1.81
CA ILE A 90 -11.28 5.76 -1.54
C ILE A 90 -10.42 6.08 -2.76
N VAL A 91 -9.36 6.86 -2.58
CA VAL A 91 -8.29 7.00 -3.58
C VAL A 91 -7.20 6.00 -3.22
N ASN A 92 -7.03 4.96 -4.04
CA ASN A 92 -6.05 3.90 -3.80
C ASN A 92 -4.78 4.09 -4.64
N VAL A 93 -3.62 3.89 -4.00
CA VAL A 93 -2.31 3.85 -4.66
C VAL A 93 -1.74 2.45 -4.51
N HIS A 94 -1.57 1.74 -5.62
CA HIS A 94 -1.15 0.35 -5.58
C HIS A 94 0.32 0.18 -5.16
N GLY A 95 0.62 -0.96 -4.55
CA GLY A 95 1.96 -1.42 -4.21
C GLY A 95 2.69 -2.01 -5.40
N GLY A 96 3.59 -2.97 -5.14
CA GLY A 96 4.45 -3.58 -6.18
C GLY A 96 5.87 -3.01 -6.24
N GLY A 97 6.38 -2.51 -5.11
CA GLY A 97 7.80 -2.13 -5.00
C GLY A 97 8.23 -1.08 -6.02
N PHE A 98 7.32 -0.17 -6.39
CA PHE A 98 7.49 0.93 -7.35
C PHE A 98 7.73 0.52 -8.82
N ILE A 99 7.97 -0.76 -9.10
CA ILE A 99 8.36 -1.25 -10.43
C ILE A 99 7.32 -2.14 -11.10
N MET A 100 6.25 -2.52 -10.39
CA MET A 100 5.19 -3.42 -10.85
C MET A 100 3.89 -3.09 -10.11
N GLY A 101 2.80 -3.80 -10.44
CA GLY A 101 1.45 -3.51 -9.95
C GLY A 101 0.65 -2.71 -10.96
N THR A 102 -0.66 -2.64 -10.73
CA THR A 102 -1.61 -1.87 -11.55
C THR A 102 -2.71 -1.30 -10.65
N ALA A 103 -3.55 -0.42 -11.22
CA ALA A 103 -4.73 0.11 -10.55
C ALA A 103 -5.73 -0.98 -10.11
N ARG A 104 -5.64 -2.21 -10.64
CA ARG A 104 -6.49 -3.35 -10.27
C ARG A 104 -6.00 -4.15 -9.05
N GLU A 105 -4.98 -3.66 -8.32
CA GLU A 105 -4.45 -4.34 -7.14
C GLU A 105 -5.54 -4.86 -6.18
N ARG A 106 -5.30 -6.05 -5.61
CA ARG A 106 -6.24 -6.75 -4.72
C ARG A 106 -6.80 -5.90 -3.58
N THR A 107 -6.03 -5.00 -2.96
CA THR A 107 -6.56 -4.12 -1.89
C THR A 107 -7.63 -3.16 -2.40
N ALA A 108 -7.52 -2.67 -3.63
CA ALA A 108 -8.53 -1.81 -4.24
C ALA A 108 -9.82 -2.58 -4.52
N LEU A 109 -9.70 -3.79 -5.06
CA LEU A 109 -10.83 -4.70 -5.30
C LEU A 109 -11.50 -5.11 -3.98
N LEU A 110 -10.72 -5.51 -2.99
CA LEU A 110 -11.21 -5.88 -1.66
C LEU A 110 -11.84 -4.69 -0.93
N ALA A 111 -11.27 -3.49 -1.05
CA ALA A 111 -11.88 -2.29 -0.49
C ALA A 111 -13.27 -2.05 -1.09
N ALA A 112 -13.42 -2.08 -2.42
CA ALA A 112 -14.72 -1.92 -3.05
C ALA A 112 -15.73 -3.02 -2.63
N ALA A 113 -15.28 -4.28 -2.60
CA ALA A 113 -16.13 -5.42 -2.23
C ALA A 113 -16.55 -5.43 -0.76
N GLU A 114 -15.65 -5.04 0.17
CA GLU A 114 -15.86 -5.17 1.61
C GLU A 114 -16.47 -3.91 2.24
N THR A 115 -16.33 -2.74 1.60
CA THR A 115 -16.85 -1.47 2.12
C THR A 115 -18.08 -0.96 1.38
N ASN A 116 -18.32 -1.42 0.14
CA ASN A 116 -19.28 -0.82 -0.78
C ASN A 116 -19.05 0.68 -1.03
N LEU A 117 -17.81 1.15 -0.90
CA LEU A 117 -17.41 2.50 -1.29
C LEU A 117 -16.81 2.48 -2.70
N PRO A 118 -17.00 3.53 -3.51
CA PRO A 118 -16.32 3.63 -4.78
C PRO A 118 -14.82 3.84 -4.55
N VAL A 119 -14.01 3.06 -5.27
CA VAL A 119 -12.55 3.15 -5.23
C VAL A 119 -12.04 3.72 -6.54
N TYR A 120 -11.25 4.78 -6.45
CA TYR A 120 -10.49 5.39 -7.54
C TYR A 120 -9.03 4.99 -7.37
N SER A 121 -8.58 4.01 -8.12
CA SER A 121 -7.23 3.46 -8.03
C SER A 121 -6.35 4.03 -9.15
N VAL A 122 -5.23 4.66 -8.80
CA VAL A 122 -4.36 5.33 -9.78
C VAL A 122 -3.47 4.33 -10.53
N GLU A 123 -3.25 4.57 -11.83
CA GLU A 123 -2.28 3.83 -12.66
C GLU A 123 -1.06 4.73 -12.89
N TYR A 124 -0.15 4.79 -11.89
CA TYR A 124 1.01 5.68 -11.93
C TYR A 124 2.17 5.08 -12.73
N THR A 125 3.07 5.94 -13.22
CA THR A 125 4.23 5.50 -13.99
C THR A 125 5.20 4.71 -13.10
N LEU A 126 5.50 3.46 -13.50
CA LEU A 126 6.39 2.58 -12.76
C LEU A 126 7.87 2.93 -13.00
N ALA A 127 8.71 2.65 -12.01
CA ALA A 127 10.17 2.76 -12.14
C ALA A 127 10.75 1.64 -13.01
N PRO A 128 11.81 1.91 -13.79
CA PRO A 128 12.62 3.13 -13.81
C PRO A 128 12.08 4.25 -14.73
N GLU A 129 10.99 4.03 -15.46
CA GLU A 129 10.42 5.03 -16.36
C GLU A 129 9.85 6.24 -15.61
N GLY A 130 9.35 6.01 -14.39
CA GLY A 130 8.92 7.04 -13.44
C GLY A 130 9.65 6.93 -12.10
N GLN A 131 10.05 8.08 -11.56
CA GLN A 131 10.71 8.24 -10.26
C GLN A 131 10.09 9.46 -9.54
N ALA A 132 10.44 9.69 -8.27
CA ALA A 132 10.17 11.00 -7.66
C ALA A 132 10.95 12.10 -8.42
N PRO A 133 10.39 13.32 -8.62
CA PRO A 133 9.06 13.78 -8.18
C PRO A 133 7.90 13.39 -9.11
N LEU A 134 8.15 12.90 -10.33
CA LEU A 134 7.13 12.63 -11.36
C LEU A 134 5.99 11.78 -10.83
N VAL A 135 6.30 10.63 -10.21
CA VAL A 135 5.27 9.69 -9.72
C VAL A 135 4.41 10.31 -8.62
N VAL A 136 5.02 11.06 -7.69
CA VAL A 136 4.26 11.75 -6.62
C VAL A 136 3.35 12.83 -7.23
N GLN A 137 3.84 13.54 -8.26
CA GLN A 137 3.04 14.54 -8.97
C GLN A 137 1.87 13.91 -9.73
N GLU A 138 2.07 12.77 -10.42
CA GLU A 138 1.00 12.03 -11.09
C GLU A 138 -0.10 11.60 -10.11
N VAL A 139 0.28 11.07 -8.94
CA VAL A 139 -0.71 10.63 -7.94
C VAL A 139 -1.42 11.84 -7.29
N LEU A 140 -0.71 12.95 -7.06
CA LEU A 140 -1.33 14.19 -6.60
C LEU A 140 -2.31 14.74 -7.64
N ASP A 141 -1.95 14.71 -8.93
CA ASP A 141 -2.84 15.14 -10.02
C ASP A 141 -4.06 14.24 -10.16
N PHE A 142 -3.89 12.92 -9.98
CA PHE A 142 -5.01 11.99 -9.91
C PHE A 142 -5.93 12.31 -8.73
N TYR A 143 -5.37 12.56 -7.53
CA TYR A 143 -6.13 12.96 -6.34
C TYR A 143 -6.93 14.25 -6.59
N ARG A 144 -6.33 15.28 -7.19
CA ARG A 144 -7.02 16.51 -7.60
C ARG A 144 -8.15 16.23 -8.60
N GLY A 145 -7.89 15.36 -9.57
CA GLY A 145 -8.89 14.93 -10.55
C GLY A 145 -10.08 14.21 -9.91
N VAL A 146 -9.83 13.30 -8.97
CA VAL A 146 -10.90 12.64 -8.21
C VAL A 146 -11.67 13.66 -7.38
N ARG A 147 -10.98 14.55 -6.65
CA ARG A 147 -11.62 15.63 -5.86
C ARG A 147 -12.55 16.48 -6.72
N ALA A 148 -12.15 16.83 -7.94
CA ALA A 148 -13.00 17.58 -8.86
C ALA A 148 -14.26 16.80 -9.31
N VAL A 149 -14.16 15.47 -9.44
CA VAL A 149 -15.28 14.59 -9.82
C VAL A 149 -16.25 14.37 -8.66
N VAL A 150 -15.74 14.17 -7.44
CA VAL A 150 -16.54 13.79 -6.27
C VAL A 150 -17.00 14.98 -5.41
N GLY A 151 -16.46 16.17 -5.67
CA GLY A 151 -16.78 17.40 -4.94
C GLY A 151 -16.40 17.34 -3.47
N ASP A 152 -17.33 17.72 -2.61
CA ASP A 152 -17.14 17.82 -1.15
C ASP A 152 -17.22 16.46 -0.44
N ARG A 153 -17.45 15.36 -1.16
CA ARG A 153 -17.45 14.02 -0.57
C ARG A 153 -16.14 13.75 0.17
N PRO A 154 -16.16 13.12 1.37
CA PRO A 154 -14.93 12.78 2.07
C PRO A 154 -14.08 11.83 1.21
N ILE A 155 -12.77 12.10 1.13
CA ILE A 155 -11.81 11.23 0.45
C ILE A 155 -10.94 10.58 1.50
N VAL A 156 -10.86 9.25 1.47
CA VAL A 156 -9.85 8.48 2.20
C VAL A 156 -8.73 8.13 1.24
N MET A 157 -7.48 8.35 1.63
CA MET A 157 -6.34 7.91 0.84
C MET A 157 -5.85 6.54 1.32
N SER A 158 -5.79 5.57 0.42
CA SER A 158 -5.34 4.21 0.70
C SER A 158 -4.09 3.89 -0.11
N GLY A 159 -3.24 3.04 0.43
CA GLY A 159 -2.20 2.40 -0.38
C GLY A 159 -1.65 1.16 0.29
N SER A 160 -0.93 0.36 -0.49
CA SER A 160 -0.22 -0.80 0.01
C SER A 160 1.28 -0.73 -0.33
N SER A 161 2.16 -1.15 0.58
CA SER A 161 3.60 -1.22 0.36
C SER A 161 4.17 0.10 -0.21
N ALA A 162 4.76 0.07 -1.41
CA ALA A 162 5.22 1.23 -2.16
C ALA A 162 4.15 2.31 -2.33
N GLY A 163 2.91 1.93 -2.63
CA GLY A 163 1.79 2.83 -2.80
C GLY A 163 1.42 3.56 -1.51
N SER A 164 1.60 2.94 -0.34
CA SER A 164 1.45 3.64 0.94
C SER A 164 2.51 4.73 1.12
N GLY A 165 3.74 4.49 0.66
CA GLY A 165 4.80 5.50 0.64
C GLY A 165 4.43 6.67 -0.27
N ILE A 166 4.03 6.39 -1.50
CA ILE A 166 3.60 7.44 -2.45
C ILE A 166 2.40 8.21 -1.90
N ALA A 167 1.40 7.54 -1.33
CA ALA A 167 0.23 8.18 -0.72
C ALA A 167 0.62 9.14 0.42
N ALA A 168 1.51 8.74 1.32
CA ALA A 168 2.00 9.61 2.40
C ALA A 168 2.79 10.81 1.85
N ALA A 169 3.61 10.62 0.82
CA ALA A 169 4.32 11.71 0.15
C ALA A 169 3.34 12.69 -0.52
N VAL A 170 2.26 12.20 -1.14
CA VAL A 170 1.20 13.04 -1.74
C VAL A 170 0.50 13.88 -0.68
N VAL A 171 0.17 13.31 0.48
CA VAL A 171 -0.44 14.07 1.59
C VAL A 171 0.49 15.17 2.10
N GLN A 172 1.79 14.88 2.23
CA GLN A 172 2.80 15.89 2.60
C GLN A 172 2.89 17.00 1.54
N GLN A 173 2.87 16.65 0.25
CA GLN A 173 2.89 17.63 -0.83
C GLN A 173 1.61 18.47 -0.90
N ALA A 174 0.44 17.86 -0.75
CA ALA A 174 -0.83 18.57 -0.68
C ALA A 174 -0.83 19.58 0.47
N HIS A 175 -0.28 19.23 1.64
CA HIS A 175 -0.14 20.17 2.74
C HIS A 175 0.78 21.34 2.40
N ASN A 176 1.96 21.07 1.84
CA ASN A 176 2.93 22.10 1.43
C ASN A 176 2.34 23.07 0.39
N LEU A 177 1.43 22.58 -0.45
CA LEU A 177 0.71 23.35 -1.46
C LEU A 177 -0.60 23.97 -0.94
N GLN A 178 -0.91 23.79 0.34
CA GLN A 178 -2.13 24.29 1.00
C GLN A 178 -3.43 23.78 0.34
N GLU A 179 -3.41 22.53 -0.13
CA GLU A 179 -4.55 21.86 -0.75
C GLU A 179 -5.40 21.08 0.26
N PRO A 180 -6.69 20.80 -0.07
CA PRO A 180 -7.53 19.95 0.75
C PRO A 180 -6.93 18.56 0.96
N LEU A 181 -6.75 18.16 2.21
CA LEU A 181 -6.22 16.85 2.58
C LEU A 181 -7.32 15.78 2.58
N PRO A 182 -6.99 14.49 2.42
CA PRO A 182 -7.95 13.41 2.68
C PRO A 182 -8.33 13.40 4.16
N VAL A 183 -9.53 12.90 4.48
CA VAL A 183 -10.05 12.87 5.86
C VAL A 183 -9.44 11.76 6.70
N ALA A 184 -8.85 10.75 6.06
CA ALA A 184 -8.15 9.65 6.71
C ALA A 184 -7.18 8.96 5.73
N MET A 185 -6.24 8.20 6.27
CA MET A 185 -5.32 7.35 5.51
C MET A 185 -5.41 5.87 5.93
N ILE A 186 -5.35 4.96 4.96
CA ILE A 186 -5.22 3.51 5.18
C ILE A 186 -3.93 3.02 4.53
N LEU A 187 -2.95 2.61 5.33
CA LEU A 187 -1.61 2.25 4.87
C LEU A 187 -1.26 0.79 5.22
N PHE A 188 -1.35 -0.11 4.24
CA PHE A 188 -1.06 -1.52 4.44
C PHE A 188 0.42 -1.85 4.19
N CYS A 189 1.12 -2.41 5.18
CA CYS A 189 2.54 -2.79 5.12
C CYS A 189 3.43 -1.67 4.51
N PRO A 190 3.36 -0.44 5.00
CA PRO A 190 3.79 0.73 4.24
C PRO A 190 5.31 0.83 4.08
N ALA A 191 5.77 1.10 2.86
CA ALA A 191 7.17 1.41 2.55
C ALA A 191 7.39 2.93 2.62
N LEU A 192 7.53 3.46 3.83
CA LEU A 192 7.70 4.89 4.12
C LEU A 192 9.18 5.33 4.09
N ASP A 193 10.09 4.38 4.25
CA ASP A 193 11.53 4.51 4.24
C ASP A 193 12.12 3.39 3.40
N ILE A 194 12.64 3.78 2.23
CA ILE A 194 13.33 2.88 1.31
C ILE A 194 14.84 3.16 1.25
N SER A 195 15.37 3.95 2.19
CA SER A 195 16.81 4.14 2.35
C SER A 195 17.52 2.92 2.94
N GLY A 196 16.76 2.01 3.54
CA GLY A 196 17.26 0.79 4.19
C GLY A 196 17.37 0.88 5.71
N ASP A 197 16.99 2.00 6.30
CA ASP A 197 17.00 2.16 7.76
C ASP A 197 15.82 1.42 8.44
N GLY A 198 16.13 0.67 9.48
CA GLY A 198 15.15 -0.01 10.32
C GLY A 198 15.53 -1.45 10.64
N ASP A 199 15.36 -1.83 11.92
CA ASP A 199 15.71 -3.16 12.42
C ASP A 199 15.05 -4.30 11.66
N SER A 200 13.79 -4.13 11.24
CA SER A 200 13.03 -5.18 10.57
C SER A 200 13.65 -5.62 9.24
N ALA A 201 14.27 -4.71 8.49
CA ALA A 201 14.94 -5.06 7.23
C ALA A 201 16.13 -6.02 7.45
N ILE A 202 16.72 -6.01 8.65
CA ILE A 202 17.82 -6.90 9.04
C ILE A 202 17.26 -8.15 9.73
N PHE A 203 16.43 -7.98 10.76
CA PHE A 203 15.95 -9.05 11.62
C PHE A 203 14.95 -9.98 10.93
N ASN A 204 14.14 -9.45 10.00
CA ASN A 204 13.17 -10.22 9.23
C ASN A 204 13.69 -10.77 7.91
N GLU A 205 14.98 -10.56 7.59
CA GLU A 205 15.62 -11.23 6.48
C GLU A 205 15.46 -12.75 6.64
N LYS A 206 15.02 -13.43 5.58
CA LYS A 206 14.63 -14.86 5.57
C LYS A 206 13.42 -15.22 6.45
N ARG A 207 12.81 -14.31 7.20
CA ARG A 207 11.57 -14.57 7.96
C ARG A 207 10.32 -14.21 7.16
N ASP A 208 10.43 -13.20 6.30
CA ASP A 208 9.41 -12.77 5.35
C ASP A 208 9.40 -13.61 4.05
N VAL A 209 8.40 -13.38 3.20
CA VAL A 209 8.20 -13.94 1.86
C VAL A 209 9.21 -13.43 0.83
N GLY A 210 9.76 -12.23 1.06
CA GLY A 210 10.80 -11.62 0.24
C GLY A 210 12.10 -11.34 1.02
N SER A 211 13.17 -11.07 0.28
CA SER A 211 14.39 -10.51 0.87
C SER A 211 14.28 -8.98 0.93
N ALA A 212 14.56 -8.40 2.10
CA ALA A 212 14.60 -6.95 2.26
C ALA A 212 15.70 -6.34 1.37
N LYS A 213 16.84 -7.01 1.28
CA LYS A 213 17.94 -6.62 0.38
C LYS A 213 17.48 -6.59 -1.07
N MET A 214 16.75 -7.61 -1.51
CA MET A 214 16.23 -7.63 -2.87
C MET A 214 15.17 -6.55 -3.11
N ALA A 215 14.26 -6.34 -2.16
CA ALA A 215 13.25 -5.29 -2.24
C ALA A 215 13.89 -3.89 -2.37
N LEU A 216 14.88 -3.59 -1.53
CA LEU A 216 15.62 -2.32 -1.57
C LEU A 216 16.38 -2.16 -2.89
N ARG A 217 17.01 -3.23 -3.41
CA ARG A 217 17.67 -3.21 -4.73
C ARG A 217 16.70 -2.95 -5.89
N LEU A 218 15.45 -3.39 -5.79
CA LEU A 218 14.43 -3.05 -6.78
C LEU A 218 13.99 -1.58 -6.60
N ALA A 219 13.83 -1.13 -5.36
CA ALA A 219 13.49 0.25 -5.03
C ALA A 219 14.58 1.27 -5.47
N GLU A 220 15.85 0.87 -5.60
CA GLU A 220 16.90 1.69 -6.24
C GLU A 220 16.50 2.22 -7.61
N ARG A 221 15.63 1.50 -8.35
CA ARG A 221 15.12 1.95 -9.65
C ARG A 221 14.14 3.12 -9.53
N TYR A 222 13.45 3.22 -8.41
CA TYR A 222 12.57 4.34 -8.09
C TYR A 222 13.32 5.50 -7.44
N ILE A 223 14.30 5.21 -6.57
CA ILE A 223 15.19 6.21 -5.99
C ILE A 223 15.92 6.94 -7.13
N GLY A 224 16.49 6.21 -8.09
CA GLY A 224 17.23 6.82 -9.20
C GLY A 224 18.42 7.63 -8.70
N ASP A 225 18.51 8.87 -9.17
CA ASP A 225 19.55 9.82 -8.76
C ASP A 225 19.13 10.65 -7.52
N ASN A 226 17.95 10.40 -6.95
CA ASN A 226 17.48 11.12 -5.77
C ASN A 226 18.22 10.68 -4.50
N ASN A 227 18.17 11.54 -3.48
CA ASN A 227 18.55 11.14 -2.12
C ASN A 227 17.53 10.10 -1.60
N PRO A 228 17.94 8.92 -1.11
CA PRO A 228 17.02 7.92 -0.55
C PRO A 228 16.18 8.43 0.63
N ARG A 229 16.67 9.47 1.33
CA ARG A 229 15.98 10.14 2.44
C ARG A 229 15.23 11.41 2.02
N ASP A 230 15.12 11.70 0.73
CA ASP A 230 14.23 12.76 0.23
C ASP A 230 12.79 12.42 0.65
N PRO A 231 12.03 13.34 1.27
CA PRO A 231 10.62 13.14 1.62
C PRO A 231 9.72 12.66 0.48
N LEU A 232 10.02 13.00 -0.78
CA LEU A 232 9.28 12.53 -1.94
C LEU A 232 9.55 11.06 -2.29
N VAL A 233 10.70 10.53 -1.84
CA VAL A 233 11.14 9.15 -2.05
C VAL A 233 10.80 8.29 -0.84
N SER A 234 11.07 8.82 0.35
CA SER A 234 10.87 8.21 1.67
C SER A 234 10.13 9.21 2.58
N PRO A 235 8.78 9.24 2.59
CA PRO A 235 7.98 10.17 3.39
C PRO A 235 8.21 10.04 4.92
N MET A 236 8.85 8.97 5.37
CA MET A 236 9.38 8.85 6.73
C MET A 236 10.23 10.06 7.15
N TYR A 237 10.88 10.75 6.20
CA TYR A 237 11.70 11.93 6.45
C TYR A 237 10.99 13.26 6.20
N GLY A 238 9.77 13.26 5.65
CA GLY A 238 8.98 14.48 5.43
C GLY A 238 8.36 15.04 6.71
N GLU A 239 7.74 16.21 6.67
CA GLU A 239 7.07 16.74 7.86
C GLU A 239 5.76 15.99 8.16
N VAL A 240 5.46 15.85 9.45
CA VAL A 240 4.18 15.34 9.96
C VAL A 240 3.83 16.24 11.13
N GLY A 241 2.70 16.94 11.02
CA GLY A 241 2.15 17.77 12.10
C GLY A 241 0.71 17.38 12.40
N ALA A 242 0.07 18.08 13.33
CA ALA A 242 -1.35 17.85 13.68
C ALA A 242 -2.32 17.99 12.49
N TRP A 243 -1.86 18.56 11.37
CA TRP A 243 -2.58 18.63 10.10
C TRP A 243 -2.65 17.29 9.36
N PHE A 244 -1.78 16.33 9.68
CA PHE A 244 -1.72 15.05 8.98
C PHE A 244 -2.99 14.25 9.26
N PRO A 245 -3.61 13.59 8.27
CA PRO A 245 -4.88 12.90 8.47
C PRO A 245 -4.78 11.76 9.49
N PRO A 246 -5.87 11.46 10.23
CA PRO A 246 -5.98 10.21 10.98
C PRO A 246 -5.54 9.02 10.15
N THR A 247 -4.65 8.19 10.68
CA THR A 247 -3.97 7.15 9.89
C THR A 247 -4.14 5.75 10.49
N PHE A 248 -4.70 4.83 9.72
CA PHE A 248 -4.61 3.41 9.99
C PHE A 248 -3.37 2.83 9.31
N MET A 249 -2.61 2.00 10.03
CA MET A 249 -1.50 1.22 9.50
C MET A 249 -1.63 -0.24 9.88
N SER A 250 -1.20 -1.14 9.01
CA SER A 250 -0.97 -2.53 9.39
C SER A 250 0.37 -3.06 8.92
N THR A 251 0.86 -4.06 9.63
CA THR A 251 2.07 -4.83 9.28
C THR A 251 2.03 -6.17 10.02
N GLY A 252 3.00 -7.04 9.74
CA GLY A 252 3.16 -8.32 10.43
C GLY A 252 4.47 -8.41 11.20
N THR A 253 4.56 -9.29 12.20
CA THR A 253 5.82 -9.46 12.95
C THR A 253 6.97 -10.05 12.14
N ARG A 254 6.70 -10.57 10.93
CA ARG A 254 7.70 -11.04 9.96
C ARG A 254 7.93 -10.07 8.80
N ASP A 255 7.16 -8.99 8.74
CA ASP A 255 7.23 -8.01 7.66
C ASP A 255 8.58 -7.27 7.68
N LEU A 256 9.27 -7.21 6.55
CA LEU A 256 10.49 -6.42 6.36
C LEU A 256 10.26 -4.92 6.57
N MET A 257 9.02 -4.43 6.43
CA MET A 257 8.62 -3.04 6.68
C MET A 257 8.04 -2.81 8.08
N LEU A 258 8.11 -3.76 9.02
CA LEU A 258 7.62 -3.58 10.40
C LEU A 258 8.18 -2.32 11.08
N SER A 259 9.47 -2.02 10.90
CA SER A 259 10.09 -0.82 11.46
C SER A 259 9.54 0.48 10.86
N ASN A 260 8.97 0.45 9.64
CA ASN A 260 8.32 1.63 9.06
C ASN A 260 7.06 1.98 9.86
N VAL A 261 6.22 0.99 10.17
CA VAL A 261 5.03 1.21 11.00
C VAL A 261 5.43 1.67 12.40
N ALA A 262 6.39 1.01 13.05
CA ALA A 262 6.83 1.40 14.39
C ALA A 262 7.35 2.86 14.45
N ARG A 263 8.27 3.22 13.55
CA ARG A 263 8.87 4.57 13.50
C ARG A 263 7.84 5.64 13.13
N PHE A 264 6.94 5.34 12.19
CA PHE A 264 5.93 6.31 11.77
C PHE A 264 4.82 6.46 12.83
N SER A 265 4.49 5.41 13.57
CA SER A 265 3.61 5.51 14.75
C SER A 265 4.18 6.44 15.81
N ASP A 266 5.49 6.37 16.08
CA ASP A 266 6.13 7.31 17.01
C ASP A 266 6.08 8.75 16.49
N LYS A 267 6.27 8.92 15.17
CA LYS A 267 6.19 10.23 14.51
C LYS A 267 4.78 10.82 14.56
N LEU A 268 3.75 10.05 14.23
CA LEU A 268 2.34 10.45 14.32
C LEU A 268 1.97 10.78 15.77
N ARG A 269 2.41 9.96 16.74
CA ARG A 269 2.21 10.23 18.17
C ARG A 269 2.84 11.56 18.60
N ALA A 270 4.09 11.81 18.20
CA ALA A 270 4.80 13.04 18.54
C ALA A 270 4.13 14.28 17.93
N ALA A 271 3.49 14.13 16.76
CA ALA A 271 2.74 15.18 16.09
C ALA A 271 1.30 15.37 16.63
N GLY A 272 0.84 14.54 17.56
CA GLY A 272 -0.53 14.57 18.07
C GLY A 272 -1.58 14.09 17.07
N VAL A 273 -1.17 13.31 16.06
CA VAL A 273 -2.07 12.76 15.03
C VAL A 273 -2.69 11.47 15.55
N GLU A 274 -4.00 11.31 15.36
CA GLU A 274 -4.69 10.06 15.66
C GLU A 274 -4.21 8.94 14.71
N TYR A 275 -3.91 7.78 15.27
CA TYR A 275 -3.59 6.62 14.44
C TYR A 275 -3.95 5.31 15.12
N THR A 276 -4.20 4.30 14.28
CA THR A 276 -4.30 2.90 14.69
C THR A 276 -3.22 2.12 13.97
N ALA A 277 -2.39 1.37 14.71
CA ALA A 277 -1.37 0.49 14.13
C ALA A 277 -1.63 -0.96 14.54
N ILE A 278 -1.96 -1.82 13.58
CA ILE A 278 -2.16 -3.26 13.79
C ILE A 278 -0.91 -4.02 13.37
N ILE A 279 -0.25 -4.63 14.35
CA ILE A 279 0.86 -5.56 14.12
C ILE A 279 0.31 -6.98 14.28
N LYS A 280 0.17 -7.72 13.17
CA LYS A 280 -0.31 -9.10 13.21
C LYS A 280 0.80 -10.11 13.41
N GLU A 281 0.63 -10.96 14.41
CA GLU A 281 1.59 -12.01 14.75
C GLU A 281 1.79 -12.98 13.57
N GLY A 282 3.05 -13.28 13.26
CA GLY A 282 3.47 -14.21 12.22
C GLY A 282 3.13 -13.80 10.78
N MET A 283 2.51 -12.64 10.55
CA MET A 283 2.18 -12.17 9.20
C MET A 283 3.40 -11.59 8.47
N TRP A 284 3.37 -11.71 7.15
CA TRP A 284 4.43 -11.30 6.21
C TRP A 284 4.07 -10.01 5.49
N HIS A 285 5.00 -9.47 4.70
CA HIS A 285 4.75 -8.27 3.90
C HIS A 285 3.63 -8.50 2.87
N GLY A 286 2.59 -7.66 2.90
CA GLY A 286 1.47 -7.75 1.97
C GLY A 286 0.41 -8.80 2.32
N PHE A 287 0.42 -9.38 3.53
CA PHE A 287 -0.61 -10.35 3.95
C PHE A 287 -2.06 -9.82 3.79
N ASN A 288 -2.25 -8.50 3.82
CA ASN A 288 -3.55 -7.85 3.60
C ASN A 288 -4.15 -8.15 2.21
N TRP A 289 -3.34 -8.57 1.24
CA TRP A 289 -3.76 -9.00 -0.10
C TRP A 289 -4.50 -10.33 -0.12
N GLU A 290 -4.40 -11.12 0.94
CA GLU A 290 -5.00 -12.45 0.98
C GLU A 290 -6.50 -12.37 1.29
N PRO A 291 -7.38 -12.70 0.32
CA PRO A 291 -8.81 -12.41 0.45
C PRO A 291 -9.47 -13.14 1.61
N GLN A 292 -9.09 -14.42 1.80
CA GLN A 292 -9.74 -15.33 2.74
C GLN A 292 -8.89 -15.64 3.98
N LEU A 293 -7.68 -15.06 4.09
CA LEU A 293 -6.84 -15.27 5.26
C LEU A 293 -7.45 -14.54 6.46
N GLU A 294 -7.71 -15.26 7.55
CA GLU A 294 -8.38 -14.73 8.73
C GLU A 294 -7.69 -13.49 9.30
N GLU A 295 -6.36 -13.52 9.42
CA GLU A 295 -5.56 -12.40 9.88
C GLU A 295 -5.69 -11.17 8.97
N ALA A 296 -5.78 -11.38 7.65
CA ALA A 296 -5.97 -10.32 6.67
C ALA A 296 -7.38 -9.73 6.73
N VAL A 297 -8.41 -10.59 6.73
CA VAL A 297 -9.83 -10.19 6.83
C VAL A 297 -10.08 -9.37 8.09
N THR A 298 -9.58 -9.82 9.24
CA THR A 298 -9.75 -9.09 10.50
C THR A 298 -9.02 -7.75 10.51
N THR A 299 -7.86 -7.67 9.86
CA THR A 299 -7.09 -6.42 9.72
C THR A 299 -7.79 -5.43 8.79
N ARG A 300 -8.27 -5.89 7.62
CA ARG A 300 -9.04 -5.05 6.68
C ARG A 300 -10.34 -4.56 7.31
N ARG A 301 -11.07 -5.42 8.02
CA ARG A 301 -12.27 -5.01 8.77
C ARG A 301 -11.99 -3.84 9.73
N ALA A 302 -10.87 -3.89 10.46
CA ALA A 302 -10.48 -2.79 11.34
C ALA A 302 -10.13 -1.51 10.55
N ALA A 303 -9.49 -1.64 9.39
CA ALA A 303 -9.24 -0.51 8.50
C ALA A 303 -10.54 0.13 7.98
N TRP A 304 -11.55 -0.68 7.64
CA TRP A 304 -12.85 -0.20 7.17
C TRP A 304 -13.68 0.44 8.27
N GLN A 305 -13.61 -0.09 9.49
CA GLN A 305 -14.20 0.57 10.67
C GLN A 305 -13.54 1.92 10.94
N PHE A 306 -12.21 2.03 10.75
CA PHE A 306 -11.50 3.29 10.86
C PHE A 306 -11.99 4.31 9.83
N ILE A 307 -12.28 3.89 8.59
CA ILE A 307 -12.93 4.77 7.59
C ILE A 307 -14.25 5.30 8.13
N GLN A 308 -15.16 4.41 8.55
CA GLN A 308 -16.49 4.79 9.05
C GLN A 308 -16.40 5.83 10.17
N GLN A 309 -15.52 5.61 11.15
CA GLN A 309 -15.28 6.53 12.28
C GLN A 309 -14.89 7.94 11.84
N HIS A 310 -14.13 8.08 10.75
CA HIS A 310 -13.64 9.38 10.27
C HIS A 310 -14.46 9.98 9.12
N THR A 311 -15.46 9.27 8.62
CA THR A 311 -16.36 9.77 7.57
C THR A 311 -17.78 10.02 8.05
N GLU A 312 -18.23 9.37 9.13
CA GLU A 312 -19.57 9.56 9.71
C GLU A 312 -19.63 10.69 10.76
N ALA A 313 -18.50 11.09 11.33
CA ALA A 313 -18.41 12.11 12.39
C ALA A 313 -18.71 13.57 11.92
N GLY A 314 -19.35 13.74 10.77
CA GLY A 314 -19.67 15.02 10.14
C GLY A 314 -21.17 15.34 9.97
N ASN A 315 -22.08 14.55 10.56
CA ASN A 315 -23.53 14.81 10.57
C ASN A 315 -24.01 15.38 11.92
#